data_AF-A0A356TJL1-F1
#
_entry.id   AF-A0A356TJL1-F1
#
_cell.length_a   1.000
_cell.length_b   1.000
_cell.length_c   1.000
_cell.angle_alpha   90.00
_cell.angle_beta   90.00
_cell.angle_gamma   90.00
#
_symmetry.space_group_name_H-M   'P 1'
#
loop_
_entity.id
_entity.type
_entity.pdbx_description
1 polymer ?
#
loop_
_entity_poly.entity_id
_entity_poly.type
_entity_poly.pdbx_seq_one_letter_code
_entity_poly.pdbx_strand_id
1 'polypeptide(L)'
;SAEARAALHAIGGGAKLAKGNAETLARAGGVALLSTDGDALDAGRAMQRVWLQATALGLAVHPYGTPADLWARARAGGVEGLDAAAAAELDRALAVIAARYPLEEAERPLLVLRFARADAAPLRSSRLAPEAVTSRA
;
A
#
# COMPACT_ATOMS: atom_id res chain seq x y z
N SER A 1 -13.27 2.17 -18.66
CA SER A 1 -13.39 2.85 -19.97
C SER A 1 -12.80 4.25 -19.88
N ALA A 2 -12.44 4.88 -21.00
CA ALA A 2 -11.95 6.27 -21.03
C ALA A 2 -12.97 7.25 -20.42
N GLU A 3 -14.26 7.00 -20.67
CA GLU A 3 -15.39 7.76 -20.13
C GLU A 3 -15.45 7.76 -18.59
N ALA A 4 -15.28 6.60 -17.95
CA ALA A 4 -15.22 6.51 -16.49
C ALA A 4 -14.03 7.31 -15.91
N ARG A 5 -12.89 7.31 -16.60
CA ARG A 5 -11.70 8.06 -16.20
C ARG A 5 -11.92 9.58 -16.31
N ALA A 6 -12.57 10.02 -17.39
CA ALA A 6 -12.95 11.42 -17.59
C ALA A 6 -13.98 11.89 -16.54
N ALA A 7 -14.98 11.05 -16.23
CA ALA A 7 -15.97 11.35 -15.19
C ALA A 7 -15.33 11.47 -13.79
N LEU A 8 -14.44 10.54 -13.43
CA LEU A 8 -13.69 10.59 -12.17
C LEU A 8 -12.79 11.84 -12.05
N HIS A 9 -12.17 12.24 -13.16
CA HIS A 9 -11.36 13.45 -13.23
C HIS A 9 -12.23 14.71 -13.02
N ALA A 10 -13.36 14.80 -13.72
CA ALA A 10 -14.28 15.95 -13.64
C ALA A 10 -14.84 16.19 -12.23
N ILE A 11 -15.08 15.12 -11.45
CA ILE A 11 -15.59 15.24 -10.08
C ILE A 11 -14.50 15.41 -9.01
N GLY A 12 -13.22 15.49 -9.41
CA GLY A 12 -12.09 15.58 -8.49
C GLY A 12 -11.98 14.37 -7.56
N GLY A 13 -12.31 13.17 -8.05
CA GLY A 13 -12.39 11.95 -7.22
C GLY A 13 -11.09 11.64 -6.48
N GLY A 14 -9.94 11.88 -7.12
CA GLY A 14 -8.62 11.72 -6.51
C GLY A 14 -8.41 12.59 -5.27
N ALA A 15 -8.80 13.87 -5.32
CA ALA A 15 -8.64 14.79 -4.19
C ALA A 15 -9.50 14.39 -2.97
N LYS A 16 -10.72 13.89 -3.21
CA LYS A 16 -11.59 13.39 -2.14
C LYS A 16 -11.02 12.14 -1.47
N LEU A 17 -10.49 11.20 -2.27
CA LEU A 17 -9.81 10.00 -1.76
C LEU A 17 -8.54 10.37 -0.99
N ALA A 18 -7.74 11.31 -1.51
CA ALA A 18 -6.53 11.80 -0.86
C ALA A 18 -6.84 12.41 0.51
N LYS A 19 -7.87 13.27 0.61
CA LYS A 19 -8.30 13.84 1.89
C LYS A 19 -8.71 12.77 2.90
N GLY A 20 -9.56 11.81 2.50
CA GLY A 20 -9.99 10.74 3.40
C GLY A 20 -8.83 9.87 3.89
N ASN A 21 -7.88 9.55 3.00
CA ASN A 21 -6.67 8.82 3.37
C ASN A 21 -5.76 9.64 4.30
N ALA A 22 -5.61 10.95 4.07
CA ALA A 22 -4.81 11.83 4.93
C ALA A 22 -5.39 11.92 6.35
N GLU A 23 -6.71 12.10 6.50
CA GLU A 23 -7.37 12.09 7.81
C GLU A 23 -7.21 10.74 8.53
N THR A 24 -7.28 9.66 7.77
CA THR A 24 -7.11 8.28 8.25
C THR A 24 -5.67 7.98 8.69
N LEU A 25 -4.68 8.55 8.00
CA LEU A 25 -3.26 8.44 8.33
C LEU A 25 -2.87 9.34 9.51
N ALA A 26 -3.44 10.54 9.61
CA ALA A 26 -3.22 11.48 10.71
C ALA A 26 -3.69 10.93 12.08
N ARG A 27 -4.66 10.00 12.07
CA ARG A 27 -5.14 9.28 13.26
C ARG A 27 -4.38 7.98 13.54
N ALA A 28 -3.38 7.63 12.73
CA ALA A 28 -2.58 6.44 12.95
C ALA A 28 -1.71 6.58 14.21
N GLY A 29 -1.53 5.47 14.92
CA GLY A 29 -0.54 5.38 16.00
C GLY A 29 0.89 5.20 15.47
N GLY A 30 1.05 4.79 14.21
CA GLY A 30 2.35 4.67 13.56
C GLY A 30 2.25 4.29 12.09
N VAL A 31 3.31 4.58 11.34
CA VAL A 31 3.46 4.23 9.92
C VAL A 31 4.85 3.63 9.69
N ALA A 32 4.91 2.49 9.03
CA ALA A 32 6.15 1.84 8.64
C ALA A 32 6.18 1.56 7.14
N LEU A 33 7.38 1.47 6.57
CA LEU A 33 7.60 0.93 5.23
C LEU A 33 8.21 -0.45 5.37
N LEU A 34 7.61 -1.46 4.73
CA LEU A 34 8.21 -2.76 4.54
C LEU A 34 8.96 -2.76 3.20
N SER A 35 10.27 -3.00 3.24
CA SER A 35 11.14 -3.18 2.07
C SER A 35 11.75 -4.57 2.04
N THR A 36 12.33 -4.93 0.90
CA THR A 36 13.19 -6.11 0.76
C THR A 36 14.25 -5.88 -0.32
N ASP A 37 15.44 -6.44 -0.12
CA ASP A 37 16.47 -6.66 -1.13
C ASP A 37 16.52 -8.13 -1.63
N GLY A 38 15.64 -8.98 -1.08
CA GLY A 38 15.54 -10.40 -1.36
C GLY A 38 14.27 -10.77 -2.13
N ASP A 39 13.82 -12.01 -1.97
CA ASP A 39 12.63 -12.51 -2.66
C ASP A 39 11.31 -12.08 -1.97
N ALA A 40 10.25 -12.05 -2.77
CA ALA A 40 8.92 -11.64 -2.33
C ALA A 40 8.28 -12.62 -1.33
N LEU A 41 8.70 -13.89 -1.32
CA LEU A 41 8.15 -14.91 -0.40
C LEU A 41 8.64 -14.65 1.03
N ASP A 42 9.93 -14.40 1.21
CA ASP A 42 10.51 -14.07 2.50
C ASP A 42 10.00 -12.73 3.02
N ALA A 43 9.81 -11.77 2.12
CA ALA A 43 9.16 -10.52 2.48
C ALA A 43 7.69 -10.72 2.91
N GLY A 44 6.96 -11.60 2.23
CA GLY A 44 5.61 -12.02 2.62
C GLY A 44 5.58 -12.69 4.00
N ARG A 45 6.55 -13.55 4.31
CA ARG A 45 6.72 -14.16 5.64
C ARG A 45 7.05 -13.12 6.70
N ALA A 46 7.91 -12.15 6.39
CA ALA A 46 8.21 -11.03 7.29
C ALA A 46 6.95 -10.20 7.58
N MET A 47 6.17 -9.86 6.54
CA MET A 47 4.89 -9.17 6.69
C MET A 47 3.93 -9.95 7.59
N GLN A 48 3.81 -11.27 7.39
CA GLN A 48 2.97 -12.12 8.24
C GLN A 48 3.40 -12.05 9.71
N ARG A 49 4.70 -12.13 10.00
CA ARG A 49 5.21 -12.02 11.39
C ARG A 49 4.88 -10.67 12.01
N VAL A 50 5.08 -9.58 11.27
CA VAL A 50 4.70 -8.23 11.72
C VAL A 50 3.20 -8.15 12.02
N TRP A 51 2.37 -8.69 11.13
CA TRP A 51 0.91 -8.67 11.31
C TRP A 51 0.48 -9.44 12.57
N LEU A 52 0.97 -10.67 12.73
CA LEU A 52 0.63 -11.53 13.86
C LEU A 52 1.09 -10.91 15.18
N GLN A 53 2.29 -10.33 15.22
CA GLN A 53 2.81 -9.66 16.41
C GLN A 53 1.99 -8.41 16.76
N ALA A 54 1.67 -7.57 15.77
CA ALA A 54 0.83 -6.40 16.01
C ALA A 54 -0.55 -6.80 16.53
N THR A 55 -1.14 -7.86 15.99
CA THR A 55 -2.43 -8.41 16.44
C THR A 55 -2.35 -8.89 17.89
N ALA A 56 -1.28 -9.61 18.25
CA ALA A 56 -1.06 -10.07 19.63
C ALA A 56 -0.91 -8.90 20.63
N LEU A 57 -0.44 -7.74 20.17
CA LEU A 57 -0.34 -6.50 20.95
C LEU A 57 -1.64 -5.67 20.96
N GLY A 58 -2.71 -6.15 20.35
CA GLY A 58 -3.98 -5.42 20.24
C GLY A 58 -3.90 -4.21 19.30
N LEU A 59 -3.04 -4.27 18.28
CA LEU A 59 -2.92 -3.25 17.25
C LEU A 59 -3.61 -3.71 15.97
N ALA A 60 -4.37 -2.81 15.35
CA ALA A 60 -4.86 -2.96 13.99
C ALA A 60 -3.75 -2.60 13.00
N VAL A 61 -3.64 -3.39 11.92
CA VAL A 61 -2.69 -3.17 10.82
C VAL A 61 -3.48 -3.01 9.52
N HIS A 62 -3.16 -1.97 8.76
CA HIS A 62 -3.69 -1.77 7.41
C HIS A 62 -2.54 -1.59 6.41
N PRO A 63 -2.40 -2.47 5.40
CA PRO A 63 -1.41 -2.34 4.36
C PRO A 63 -1.90 -1.44 3.20
N TYR A 64 -1.05 -0.51 2.77
CA TYR A 64 -1.18 0.26 1.54
C TYR A 64 -0.17 -0.24 0.52
N GLY A 65 -0.64 -0.93 -0.53
CA GLY A 65 0.22 -1.43 -1.61
C GLY A 65 0.49 -0.41 -2.72
N THR A 66 -0.44 0.53 -2.95
CA THR A 66 -0.34 1.50 -4.05
C THR A 66 0.95 2.32 -4.05
N PRO A 67 1.45 2.86 -2.92
CA PRO A 67 2.71 3.61 -2.93
C PRO A 67 3.91 2.78 -3.41
N ALA A 68 4.01 1.53 -2.96
CA ALA A 68 5.10 0.63 -3.35
C ALA A 68 5.00 0.20 -4.82
N ASP A 69 3.79 -0.12 -5.30
CA ASP A 69 3.53 -0.44 -6.70
C ASP A 69 3.87 0.74 -7.62
N LEU A 70 3.44 1.97 -7.28
CA LEU A 70 3.76 3.16 -8.07
C LEU A 70 5.26 3.48 -8.05
N TRP A 71 5.95 3.26 -6.93
CA TRP A 71 7.40 3.41 -6.86
C TRP A 71 8.11 2.41 -7.78
N ALA A 72 7.73 1.12 -7.72
CA ALA A 72 8.31 0.09 -8.57
C ALA A 72 8.11 0.40 -10.06
N ARG A 73 6.90 0.86 -10.43
CA ARG A 73 6.56 1.30 -11.80
C ARG A 73 7.39 2.50 -12.26
N ALA A 74 7.52 3.52 -11.41
CA ALA A 74 8.33 4.69 -11.71
C ALA A 74 9.80 4.32 -11.94
N ARG A 75 10.40 3.43 -11.10
CA ARG A 75 11.78 2.94 -11.29
C ARG A 75 11.95 2.08 -12.55
N ALA A 76 10.91 1.37 -12.97
CA ALA A 76 10.91 0.59 -14.21
C ALA A 76 10.74 1.46 -15.47
N GLY A 77 10.70 2.79 -15.34
CA GLY A 77 10.56 3.73 -16.45
C GLY A 77 9.14 3.86 -17.00
N GLY A 78 8.14 3.36 -16.28
CA GLY A 78 6.77 3.25 -16.79
C GLY A 78 5.71 3.79 -15.84
N VAL A 79 5.20 4.99 -16.12
CA VAL A 79 3.94 5.52 -15.57
C VAL A 79 2.95 5.81 -16.69
N GLU A 80 2.89 4.91 -17.68
CA GLU A 80 2.00 5.03 -18.83
C GLU A 80 0.55 5.30 -18.40
N GLY A 81 -0.06 6.31 -19.00
CA GLY A 81 -1.43 6.74 -18.69
C GLY A 81 -1.56 7.85 -17.63
N LEU A 82 -0.47 8.26 -16.99
CA LEU A 82 -0.43 9.51 -16.23
C LEU A 82 -0.21 10.71 -17.16
N ASP A 83 -0.93 11.81 -16.90
CA ASP A 83 -0.58 13.11 -17.48
C ASP A 83 0.61 13.74 -16.74
N ALA A 84 1.14 14.84 -17.27
CA ALA A 84 2.31 15.51 -16.71
C ALA A 84 2.09 15.99 -15.26
N ALA A 85 0.87 16.39 -14.89
CA ALA A 85 0.58 16.85 -13.54
C ALA A 85 0.55 15.69 -12.55
N ALA A 86 -0.06 14.56 -12.93
CA ALA A 86 -0.09 13.34 -12.12
C ALA A 86 1.32 12.72 -11.98
N ALA A 87 2.14 12.76 -13.03
CA ALA A 87 3.53 12.33 -12.96
C ALA A 87 4.34 13.19 -11.98
N ALA A 88 4.22 14.52 -12.07
CA ALA A 88 4.91 15.43 -11.15
C ALA A 88 4.43 15.32 -9.69
N GLU A 89 3.15 14.99 -9.47
CA GLU A 89 2.63 14.68 -8.13
C GLU A 89 3.22 13.37 -7.60
N LEU A 90 3.29 12.34 -8.45
CA LEU A 90 3.90 11.06 -8.07
C LEU A 90 5.37 11.23 -7.71
N ASP A 91 6.16 11.94 -8.52
CA ASP A 91 7.58 12.20 -8.24
C ASP A 91 7.77 12.91 -6.89
N ARG A 92 6.95 13.93 -6.60
CA ARG A 92 6.97 14.61 -5.30
C ARG A 92 6.60 13.68 -4.15
N ALA A 93 5.58 12.85 -4.32
CA ALA A 93 5.16 11.90 -3.29
C ALA A 93 6.24 10.85 -3.01
N LEU A 94 6.87 10.29 -4.06
CA LEU A 94 7.96 9.32 -3.91
C LEU A 94 9.19 9.94 -3.24
N ALA A 95 9.53 11.19 -3.57
CA ALA A 95 10.62 11.91 -2.91
C ALA A 95 10.38 12.09 -1.39
N VAL A 96 9.14 12.39 -0.98
CA VAL A 96 8.78 12.49 0.44
C VAL A 96 8.92 11.15 1.15
N ILE A 97 8.47 10.06 0.52
CA ILE A 97 8.59 8.71 1.11
C ILE A 97 10.07 8.33 1.22
N ALA A 98 10.87 8.53 0.17
CA ALA A 98 12.30 8.23 0.16
C ALA A 98 13.08 9.04 1.21
N ALA A 99 12.72 10.31 1.42
CA ALA A 99 13.34 11.14 2.47
C ALA A 99 13.01 10.64 3.88
N ARG A 100 11.81 10.07 4.09
CA ARG A 100 11.38 9.57 5.41
C ARG A 100 11.88 8.16 5.70
N TYR A 101 11.97 7.35 4.66
CA TYR A 101 12.35 5.94 4.68
C TYR A 101 13.46 5.74 3.64
N PRO A 102 14.71 6.09 3.97
CA PRO A 102 15.83 5.85 3.07
C PRO A 102 15.94 4.35 2.83
N LEU A 103 16.02 3.99 1.55
CA LEU A 103 16.23 2.63 1.09
C LEU A 103 17.58 2.54 0.41
N GLU A 104 18.28 1.42 0.61
CA GLU A 104 19.47 1.10 -0.15
C GLU A 104 19.10 0.82 -1.62
N GLU A 105 20.06 0.95 -2.54
CA GLU A 105 19.80 0.80 -3.99
C GLU A 105 19.19 -0.57 -4.36
N ALA A 106 19.63 -1.61 -3.65
CA ALA A 106 19.13 -2.98 -3.78
C ALA A 106 17.74 -3.19 -3.19
N GLU A 107 17.32 -2.35 -2.23
CA GLU A 107 16.03 -2.48 -1.59
C GLU A 107 14.90 -2.02 -2.52
N ARG A 108 13.75 -2.66 -2.33
CA ARG A 108 12.50 -2.40 -3.03
C ARG A 108 11.41 -2.22 -1.98
N PRO A 109 10.62 -1.13 -2.04
CA PRO A 109 9.45 -0.99 -1.18
C PRO A 109 8.39 -2.02 -1.56
N LEU A 110 7.69 -2.56 -0.58
CA LEU A 110 6.63 -3.57 -0.78
C LEU A 110 5.26 -3.07 -0.32
N LEU A 111 5.20 -2.56 0.92
CA LEU A 111 3.95 -2.11 1.53
C LEU A 111 4.24 -0.97 2.50
N VAL A 112 3.37 0.03 2.52
CA VAL A 112 3.29 0.96 3.65
C VAL A 112 2.29 0.40 4.65
N LEU A 113 2.70 0.26 5.90
CA LEU A 113 1.88 -0.29 6.97
C LEU A 113 1.43 0.83 7.89
N ARG A 114 0.12 0.91 8.13
CA ARG A 114 -0.47 1.80 9.13
C ARG A 114 -0.90 0.99 10.33
N PHE A 115 -0.49 1.47 11.51
CA PHE A 115 -0.83 0.90 12.80
C PHE A 115 -1.78 1.83 13.56
N ALA A 116 -2.76 1.26 14.24
CA ALA A 116 -3.66 1.99 15.11
C ALA A 116 -4.16 1.09 16.25
N ARG A 117 -4.68 1.69 17.32
CA ARG A 117 -5.59 0.97 18.22
C ARG A 117 -7.00 1.09 17.66
N ALA A 118 -7.68 -0.04 17.56
CA ALA A 118 -9.06 -0.11 17.12
C ALA A 118 -9.75 -1.30 17.78
N ASP A 119 -11.07 -1.21 17.92
CA ASP A 119 -11.88 -2.35 18.32
C ASP A 119 -11.79 -3.48 17.29
N ALA A 120 -12.12 -4.70 17.72
CA ALA A 120 -12.15 -5.85 16.83
C ALA A 120 -13.07 -5.57 15.62
N ALA A 121 -12.58 -5.89 14.42
CA ALA A 121 -13.36 -5.69 13.21
C ALA A 121 -14.68 -6.48 13.31
N PRO A 122 -15.85 -5.84 13.12
CA PRO A 122 -17.15 -6.50 13.29
C PRO A 122 -17.41 -7.55 12.21
N LEU A 123 -16.66 -7.50 11.11
CA LEU A 123 -16.79 -8.39 9.96
C LEU A 123 -15.43 -9.03 9.65
N ARG A 124 -15.42 -10.35 9.52
CA ARG A 124 -14.26 -11.08 8.97
C ARG A 124 -14.40 -11.16 7.46
N SER A 125 -13.28 -11.00 6.76
CA SER A 125 -13.23 -11.25 5.33
C SER A 125 -13.55 -12.73 5.04
N SER A 126 -14.35 -12.98 4.01
CA SER A 126 -14.54 -14.34 3.50
C SER A 126 -13.25 -14.89 2.91
N ARG A 127 -13.15 -16.22 2.90
CA ARG A 127 -12.06 -16.96 2.27
C ARG A 127 -12.69 -17.98 1.33
N LEU A 128 -12.02 -18.24 0.21
CA LEU A 128 -12.35 -19.40 -0.61
C LEU A 128 -12.13 -20.67 0.23
N ALA A 129 -12.96 -21.68 0.01
CA ALA A 129 -12.78 -22.98 0.62
C ALA A 129 -11.45 -23.60 0.13
N PRO A 130 -10.71 -24.35 0.97
CA PRO A 130 -9.44 -24.96 0.58
C PRO A 130 -9.53 -25.79 -0.71
N GLU A 131 -10.66 -26.45 -0.94
CA GLU A 131 -10.92 -27.29 -2.11
C GLU A 131 -10.99 -26.47 -3.41
N ALA A 132 -11.28 -25.18 -3.33
CA ALA A 132 -11.31 -24.28 -4.49
C ALA A 132 -9.90 -23.83 -4.93
N VAL A 133 -8.87 -24.05 -4.11
CA VAL A 133 -7.49 -23.58 -4.35
C VAL A 133 -6.44 -24.68 -4.21
N THR A 134 -6.86 -25.93 -3.99
CA THR A 134 -5.97 -27.11 -3.94
C THR A 134 -6.36 -28.08 -5.06
N SER A 135 -5.37 -28.58 -5.80
CA SER A 135 -5.53 -29.77 -6.63
C SER A 135 -5.14 -30.98 -5.79
N ARG A 136 -5.96 -32.04 -5.78
CA ARG A 136 -5.50 -33.34 -5.26
C ARG A 136 -4.33 -33.80 -6.12
N ALA A 137 -3.17 -33.98 -5.48
CA ALA A 137 -2.02 -34.66 -6.07
C ALA A 137 -2.28 -36.17 -6.12
#